data_AF-A0A4V2W5F8-F1
#
_entry.id   AF-A0A4V2W5F8-F1
#
_cell.length_a   1.000
_cell.length_b   1.000
_cell.length_c   1.000
_cell.angle_alpha   90.00
_cell.angle_beta   90.00
_cell.angle_gamma   90.00
#
_symmetry.space_group_name_H-M   'P 1'
#
loop_
_entity.id
_entity.type
_entity.pdbx_description
1 polymer ?
#
loop_
_entity_poly.entity_id
_entity_poly.type
_entity_poly.pdbx_seq_one_letter_code
_entity_poly.pdbx_strand_id
1 'polypeptide(L)'
;MGLFSKKKKEKIDFDAVFKEQYKSINQLMMQANDELDFVIKESLLKVVVEKYDELLMLIDQGAQFDKAHFQSLKESAVHQLESVHQINQDC
;
A
#
# COMPACT_ATOMS: atom_id res chain seq x y z
N MET A 1 -27.67 32.75 -23.71
CA MET A 1 -26.34 32.95 -23.10
C MET A 1 -25.95 31.67 -22.38
N GLY A 2 -24.74 31.17 -22.61
CA GLY A 2 -24.37 29.76 -22.43
C GLY A 2 -24.29 29.27 -20.99
N LEU A 3 -25.01 28.18 -20.71
CA LEU A 3 -24.90 27.34 -19.52
C LEU A 3 -23.83 26.25 -19.73
N PHE A 4 -22.58 26.67 -19.91
CA PHE A 4 -21.45 25.75 -19.77
C PHE A 4 -20.77 26.06 -18.44
N SER A 5 -21.44 25.67 -17.36
CA SER A 5 -20.80 25.51 -16.06
C SER A 5 -19.66 24.51 -16.26
N LYS A 6 -18.44 25.04 -16.41
CA LYS A 6 -17.20 24.27 -16.42
C LYS A 6 -17.29 23.30 -15.24
N LYS A 7 -17.45 22.00 -15.52
CA LYS A 7 -17.23 20.95 -14.51
C LYS A 7 -15.83 21.23 -13.94
N LYS A 8 -15.76 21.83 -12.75
CA LYS A 8 -14.50 21.91 -12.00
C LYS A 8 -14.07 20.45 -11.90
N LYS A 9 -12.97 20.09 -12.58
CA LYS A 9 -12.30 18.83 -12.28
C LYS A 9 -12.00 18.92 -10.79
N GLU A 10 -12.67 18.11 -9.97
CA GLU A 10 -12.28 17.97 -8.57
C GLU A 10 -10.79 17.65 -8.60
N LYS A 11 -9.98 18.54 -8.01
CA LYS A 11 -8.57 18.23 -7.83
C LYS A 11 -8.55 17.04 -6.88
N ILE A 12 -8.06 15.91 -7.36
CA ILE A 12 -7.81 14.75 -6.52
C ILE A 12 -6.83 15.20 -5.44
N ASP A 13 -7.23 15.07 -4.19
CA ASP A 13 -6.36 15.30 -3.05
C ASP A 13 -5.52 14.04 -2.85
N PHE A 14 -4.37 14.00 -3.52
CA PHE A 14 -3.45 12.87 -3.44
C PHE A 14 -2.96 12.64 -2.01
N ASP A 15 -2.89 13.67 -1.17
CA ASP A 15 -2.47 13.52 0.22
C ASP A 15 -3.53 12.82 1.06
N ALA A 16 -4.80 13.13 0.82
CA ALA A 16 -5.92 12.45 1.48
C ALA A 16 -5.98 10.97 1.06
N VAL A 17 -5.89 10.69 -0.25
CA VAL A 17 -5.88 9.32 -0.78
C VAL A 17 -4.69 8.53 -0.23
N PHE A 18 -3.51 9.16 -0.18
CA PHE A 18 -2.31 8.56 0.38
C PHE A 18 -2.51 8.12 1.84
N LYS A 19 -3.02 9.02 2.70
CA LYS A 19 -3.24 8.72 4.12
C LYS A 19 -4.25 7.60 4.32
N GLU A 20 -5.30 7.55 3.52
CA GLU A 20 -6.30 6.50 3.57
C GLU A 20 -5.71 5.14 3.18
N GLN A 21 -4.96 5.09 2.08
CA GLN A 21 -4.28 3.86 1.65
C GLN A 21 -3.23 3.41 2.67
N TYR A 22 -2.44 4.33 3.23
CA TYR A 22 -1.45 3.99 4.25
C TYR A 22 -2.09 3.41 5.51
N LYS A 23 -3.26 3.93 5.93
CA LYS A 23 -4.03 3.35 7.04
C LYS A 23 -4.48 1.93 6.73
N SER A 24 -4.93 1.66 5.50
CA SER A 24 -5.32 0.31 5.06
C SER A 24 -4.13 -0.65 5.07
N ILE A 25 -2.96 -0.21 4.61
CA ILE A 25 -1.72 -1.01 4.66
C ILE A 25 -1.37 -1.39 6.10
N ASN A 26 -1.43 -0.44 7.03
CA ASN A 26 -1.14 -0.72 8.44
C ASN A 26 -2.10 -1.75 9.05
N GLN A 27 -3.39 -1.71 8.67
CA GLN A 27 -4.36 -2.71 9.11
C GLN A 27 -4.06 -4.10 8.55
N LEU A 28 -3.71 -4.21 7.27
CA LEU A 28 -3.32 -5.48 6.65
C LEU A 28 -2.04 -6.03 7.26
N MET A 29 -1.05 -5.18 7.55
CA MET A 29 0.17 -5.59 8.24
C MET A 29 -0.11 -6.11 9.65
N MET A 30 -1.00 -5.46 10.41
CA MET A 30 -1.44 -5.97 11.70
C MET A 30 -2.11 -7.35 11.56
N GLN A 31 -3.01 -7.52 10.60
CA GLN A 31 -3.65 -8.81 10.32
C GLN A 31 -2.63 -9.89 9.96
N ALA A 32 -1.65 -9.59 9.10
CA ALA A 32 -0.59 -10.54 8.74
C ALA A 32 0.29 -10.93 9.94
N ASN A 33 0.52 -10.00 10.86
CA ASN A 33 1.29 -10.27 12.08
C ASN A 33 0.54 -11.19 13.04
N ASP A 34 -0.76 -11.00 13.17
CA ASP A 34 -1.63 -11.78 14.06
C ASP A 34 -2.07 -13.13 13.45
N GLU A 35 -1.89 -13.32 12.13
CA GLU A 35 -2.25 -14.55 11.43
C GLU A 35 -1.29 -15.71 11.74
N LEU A 36 -1.87 -16.86 12.11
CA LEU A 36 -1.16 -18.08 12.45
C LEU A 36 -1.00 -19.01 11.24
N ASP A 37 -1.93 -18.96 10.28
CA ASP A 37 -1.85 -19.70 9.03
C ASP A 37 -0.84 -19.01 8.09
N PHE A 38 0.30 -19.64 7.87
CA PHE A 38 1.36 -19.08 7.04
C PHE A 38 0.97 -18.89 5.57
N VAL A 39 -0.01 -19.63 5.04
CA VAL A 39 -0.53 -19.45 3.68
C VAL A 39 -1.39 -18.19 3.60
N ILE A 40 -2.23 -17.95 4.60
CA ILE A 40 -3.02 -16.71 4.70
C ILE A 40 -2.10 -15.52 4.95
N LYS A 41 -1.11 -15.67 5.83
CA LYS A 41 -0.09 -14.66 6.11
C LYS A 41 0.69 -14.25 4.86
N GLU A 42 1.11 -15.22 4.05
CA GLU A 42 1.77 -14.95 2.77
C GLU A 42 0.86 -14.14 1.83
N SER A 43 -0.43 -14.50 1.77
CA SER A 43 -1.42 -13.82 0.95
C SER A 43 -1.63 -12.36 1.39
N LEU A 44 -1.71 -12.11 2.70
CA LEU A 44 -1.82 -10.75 3.25
C LEU A 44 -0.57 -9.92 2.95
N LEU A 45 0.62 -10.49 3.10
CA LEU A 45 1.89 -9.79 2.81
C LEU A 45 2.03 -9.45 1.32
N LYS A 46 1.57 -10.32 0.41
CA LYS A 46 1.52 -10.00 -1.04
C LYS A 46 0.68 -8.75 -1.31
N VAL A 47 -0.52 -8.68 -0.73
CA VAL A 47 -1.40 -7.51 -0.87
C VAL A 47 -0.75 -6.26 -0.28
N VAL A 48 -0.06 -6.38 0.86
CA VAL A 48 0.67 -5.25 1.45
C VAL A 48 1.73 -4.71 0.49
N VAL A 49 2.54 -5.58 -0.11
CA VAL A 49 3.60 -5.17 -1.06
C VAL A 49 2.99 -4.46 -2.27
N GLU A 50 1.92 -5.00 -2.84
CA GLU A 50 1.18 -4.37 -3.96
C GLU A 50 0.64 -2.98 -3.57
N LYS A 51 0.10 -2.83 -2.36
CA LYS A 51 -0.41 -1.55 -1.88
C LYS A 51 0.69 -0.53 -1.61
N TYR A 52 1.89 -0.95 -1.21
CA TYR A 52 3.03 -0.04 -1.15
C TYR A 52 3.41 0.48 -2.54
N ASP A 53 3.29 -0.33 -3.60
CA ASP A 53 3.47 0.16 -4.98
C ASP A 53 2.41 1.20 -5.38
N GLU A 54 1.14 0.97 -5.03
CA GLU A 54 0.07 1.95 -5.21
C GLU A 54 0.38 3.27 -4.49
N LEU A 55 0.86 3.18 -3.25
CA LEU A 55 1.19 4.30 -2.41
C LEU A 55 2.40 5.10 -2.94
N LEU A 56 3.41 4.44 -3.49
CA LEU A 56 4.54 5.08 -4.17
C LEU A 56 4.10 5.79 -5.46
N MET A 57 3.15 5.21 -6.22
CA MET A 57 2.57 5.87 -7.39
C MET A 57 1.83 7.16 -7.02
N LEU A 58 1.16 7.22 -5.86
CA LEU A 58 0.50 8.45 -5.39
C LEU A 58 1.52 9.56 -5.11
N ILE A 59 2.69 9.23 -4.58
CA ILE A 59 3.79 10.19 -4.41
C ILE A 59 4.25 10.71 -5.77
N ASP A 60 4.46 9.81 -6.75
CA ASP A 60 4.85 10.18 -8.11
C ASP A 60 3.79 11.05 -8.82
N GLN A 61 2.52 10.92 -8.44
CA GLN A 61 1.40 11.73 -8.96
C GLN A 61 1.24 13.09 -8.27
N GLY A 62 1.92 13.32 -7.13
CA GLY A 62 1.98 14.62 -6.48
C GLY A 62 1.70 14.63 -4.98
N ALA A 63 1.48 13.48 -4.33
CA ALA A 63 1.38 13.42 -2.88
C ALA A 63 2.70 13.84 -2.21
N GLN A 64 2.61 14.69 -1.19
CA GLN A 64 3.78 15.33 -0.55
C GLN A 64 4.33 14.47 0.60
N PHE A 65 4.85 13.28 0.27
CA PHE A 65 5.46 12.36 1.24
C PHE A 65 6.85 11.88 0.80
N ASP A 66 7.64 11.41 1.78
CA ASP A 66 9.00 10.92 1.53
C ASP A 66 9.00 9.55 0.85
N LYS A 67 9.24 9.55 -0.47
CA LYS A 67 9.32 8.33 -1.28
C LYS A 67 10.33 7.31 -0.74
N ALA A 68 11.49 7.76 -0.27
CA ALA A 68 12.55 6.88 0.20
C ALA A 68 12.14 6.15 1.49
N HIS A 69 11.45 6.86 2.39
CA HIS A 69 10.86 6.25 3.58
C HIS A 69 9.89 5.12 3.21
N PHE A 70 8.94 5.35 2.30
CA PHE A 70 7.96 4.33 1.92
C PHE A 70 8.56 3.19 1.08
N GLN A 71 9.63 3.44 0.31
CA GLN A 71 10.41 2.37 -0.32
C GLN A 71 11.04 1.44 0.73
N SER A 72 11.64 1.98 1.80
CA SER A 72 12.21 1.15 2.85
C SER A 72 11.16 0.30 3.59
N LEU A 73 9.94 0.82 3.76
CA LEU A 73 8.83 0.06 4.32
C LEU A 73 8.38 -1.08 3.40
N LYS A 74 8.32 -0.82 2.08
CA LYS A 74 8.06 -1.85 1.09
C LYS A 74 9.11 -2.96 1.14
N GLU A 75 10.39 -2.61 1.15
CA GLU A 75 11.50 -3.56 1.21
C GLU A 75 11.41 -4.45 2.45
N SER A 76 11.07 -3.87 3.61
CA SER A 76 10.80 -4.64 4.83
C SER A 76 9.64 -5.64 4.68
N ALA A 77 8.55 -5.23 4.02
CA ALA A 77 7.41 -6.13 3.74
C ALA A 77 7.79 -7.25 2.76
N VAL A 78 8.61 -6.94 1.74
CA VAL A 78 9.14 -7.94 0.78
C VAL A 78 10.00 -8.98 1.52
N HIS A 79 10.92 -8.56 2.38
CA HIS A 79 11.75 -9.50 3.14
C HIS A 79 10.93 -10.39 4.08
N GLN A 80 9.87 -9.86 4.69
CA GLN A 80 8.94 -10.66 5.48
C GLN A 80 8.18 -11.66 4.61
N LEU A 81 7.73 -11.25 3.42
CA LEU A 81 7.06 -12.13 2.47
C LEU A 81 7.98 -13.26 2.02
N GLU A 82 9.22 -12.96 1.65
CA GLU A 82 10.22 -13.98 1.27
C GLU A 82 10.45 -14.99 2.38
N SER A 83 10.54 -14.52 3.63
CA SER A 83 10.72 -15.39 4.80
C SER A 83 9.53 -16.32 5.01
N VAL A 84 8.30 -15.81 4.90
CA VAL A 84 7.07 -16.61 5.02
C VAL A 84 6.92 -17.59 3.85
N HIS A 85 7.24 -17.15 2.64
CA HIS A 85 7.20 -18.00 1.46
C HIS A 85 8.13 -19.21 1.59
N GLN A 86 9.35 -19.01 2.11
CA GLN A 86 10.28 -20.10 2.38
C GLN A 86 9.71 -21.11 3.39
N ILE A 87 9.10 -20.63 4.48
CA ILE A 87 8.44 -21.49 5.48
C ILE A 87 7.36 -22.36 4.83
N ASN A 88 6.54 -21.78 3.94
CA ASN A 88 5.48 -22.51 3.24
C ASN A 88 6.02 -23.53 2.22
N GLN A 89 7.22 -23.31 1.66
CA GLN A 89 7.87 -24.27 0.75
C GLN A 89 8.54 -25.43 1.49
N ASP A 90 8.97 -25.21 2.74
CA ASP A 90 9.67 -26.20 3.57
C ASP A 90 8.72 -27.11 4.38
N CYS A 91 7.40 -26.87 4.30
CA CYS A 91 6.33 -27.64 4.98
C CYS A 91 5.58 -28.56 4.01
#